data_AF-A0A9R0E1M5-F1
#
_entry.id   AF-A0A9R0E1M5-F1
#
_cell.length_a   1.000
_cell.length_b   1.000
_cell.length_c   1.000
_cell.angle_alpha   90.00
_cell.angle_beta   90.00
_cell.angle_gamma   90.00
#
_symmetry.space_group_name_H-M   'P 1'
#
loop_
_entity.id
_entity.type
_entity.pdbx_description
1 polymer ?
#
loop_
_entity_poly.entity_id
_entity_poly.type
_entity_poly.pdbx_seq_one_letter_code
_entity_poly.pdbx_strand_id
1 'polypeptide(L)'
;MSHIWIFAPESQSLLQRCLNAASPPDPSNKWLQTFGPQNLDLINKTNDTIIVADSPENDPVSETQENVDDNLTIDIEQFLDPDVDILLKIDDLVEKCLKTPKILVKLAETLPTSVAEKFIEHIITAEELKTDFLQIFYKYFIPTYIKRENSRFCTNILLKTHAKYPHLLKITLKIILKDVEIENNVINDFFTNSNSDELTKLLEFISDVDFSPEQYTHNLFSIYTAYKSCTKTENIQNYMFTLLKHCNNFSSSDKNYGKLMLAFLQQEKGLKKNIDVLLLEELVERHKTPFKRPCLSILNEIKGNK
;
A
#
# COMPACT_ATOMS: atom_id res chain seq x y z
N MET A 1 -13.15 -1.48 -36.56
CA MET A 1 -12.78 -2.84 -36.13
C MET A 1 -12.61 -2.79 -34.63
N SER A 2 -13.39 -3.56 -33.88
CA SER A 2 -13.31 -3.63 -32.42
C SER A 2 -12.13 -4.52 -32.02
N HIS A 3 -11.16 -3.97 -31.30
CA HIS A 3 -10.07 -4.77 -30.73
C HIS A 3 -10.63 -5.56 -29.54
N ILE A 4 -10.81 -6.87 -29.70
CA ILE A 4 -11.12 -7.77 -28.61
C ILE A 4 -9.84 -7.91 -27.78
N TRP A 5 -9.89 -7.50 -26.52
CA TRP A 5 -8.80 -7.71 -25.59
C TRP A 5 -8.69 -9.20 -25.30
N ILE A 6 -7.55 -9.79 -25.63
CA ILE A 6 -7.27 -11.20 -25.35
C ILE A 6 -6.40 -11.24 -24.09
N PHE A 7 -6.85 -11.96 -23.08
CA PHE A 7 -6.07 -12.16 -21.85
C PHE A 7 -4.79 -12.94 -22.16
N ALA A 8 -3.71 -12.61 -21.44
CA ALA A 8 -2.47 -13.39 -21.48
C ALA A 8 -2.76 -14.85 -21.04
N PRO A 9 -2.06 -15.86 -21.58
CA PRO A 9 -2.31 -17.28 -21.28
C PRO A 9 -2.31 -17.60 -19.78
N GLU A 10 -1.43 -16.94 -19.03
CA GLU A 10 -1.28 -17.07 -17.58
C GLU A 10 -2.54 -16.61 -16.81
N SER A 11 -3.23 -15.59 -17.35
CA SER A 11 -4.44 -15.01 -16.76
C SER A 11 -5.71 -15.79 -17.08
N GLN A 12 -5.67 -16.74 -18.04
CA GLN A 12 -6.83 -17.55 -18.39
C GLN A 12 -7.22 -18.51 -17.26
N SER A 13 -6.23 -19.09 -16.58
CA SER A 13 -6.45 -19.99 -15.44
C SER A 13 -7.12 -19.27 -14.26
N LEU A 14 -6.70 -18.03 -13.99
CA LEU A 14 -7.25 -17.17 -12.95
C LEU A 14 -8.69 -16.76 -13.29
N LEU A 15 -8.93 -16.36 -14.55
CA LEU A 15 -10.26 -16.02 -15.05
C LEU A 15 -11.22 -17.21 -14.94
N GLN A 16 -10.80 -18.43 -15.30
CA GLN A 16 -11.62 -19.63 -15.17
C GLN A 16 -11.96 -19.95 -13.72
N ARG A 17 -11.01 -19.77 -12.78
CA ARG A 17 -11.28 -19.93 -11.35
C ARG A 17 -12.28 -18.90 -10.84
N CYS A 18 -12.17 -17.65 -11.27
CA CYS A 18 -13.13 -16.60 -10.91
C CYS A 18 -14.53 -16.87 -11.49
N LEU A 19 -14.62 -17.34 -12.74
CA LEU A 19 -15.90 -17.70 -13.38
C LEU A 19 -16.55 -18.91 -12.71
N ASN A 20 -15.76 -19.91 -12.30
CA ASN A 20 -16.26 -21.10 -11.60
C ASN A 20 -16.67 -20.80 -10.15
N ALA A 21 -16.06 -19.79 -9.52
CA ALA A 21 -16.38 -19.36 -8.15
C ALA A 21 -17.53 -18.34 -8.09
N ALA A 22 -17.92 -17.74 -9.22
CA ALA A 22 -19.06 -16.86 -9.29
C ALA A 22 -20.36 -17.63 -9.05
N SER A 23 -21.20 -17.13 -8.15
CA SER A 23 -22.53 -17.68 -7.92
C SER A 23 -23.37 -17.63 -9.21
N PRO A 24 -24.39 -18.51 -9.38
CA PRO A 24 -25.27 -18.46 -10.53
C PRO A 24 -25.83 -17.05 -10.74
N PRO A 25 -26.01 -16.58 -11.99
CA PRO A 25 -26.47 -15.23 -12.24
C PRO A 25 -27.84 -15.00 -11.58
N ASP A 26 -27.93 -14.05 -10.66
CA ASP A 26 -29.19 -13.64 -10.08
C ASP A 26 -30.06 -12.96 -11.16
N PRO A 27 -31.21 -13.53 -11.52
CA PRO A 27 -32.07 -12.98 -12.57
C PRO A 27 -32.67 -11.61 -12.20
N SER A 28 -32.62 -11.20 -10.93
CA SER A 28 -33.04 -9.88 -10.46
C SER A 28 -31.93 -8.82 -10.52
N ASN A 29 -30.70 -9.21 -10.89
CA ASN A 29 -29.57 -8.30 -11.00
C ASN A 29 -29.79 -7.31 -12.15
N LYS A 30 -29.95 -6.03 -11.80
CA LYS A 30 -30.17 -4.92 -12.75
C LYS A 30 -29.06 -4.83 -13.81
N TRP A 31 -27.83 -5.20 -13.48
CA TRP A 31 -26.71 -5.21 -14.42
C TRP A 31 -26.87 -6.33 -15.46
N LEU A 32 -27.26 -7.52 -15.03
CA LEU A 32 -27.50 -8.66 -15.92
C LEU A 32 -28.71 -8.40 -16.84
N GLN A 33 -29.78 -7.78 -16.31
CA GLN A 33 -30.95 -7.40 -17.12
C GLN A 33 -30.63 -6.33 -18.17
N THR A 34 -29.71 -5.41 -17.85
CA THR A 34 -29.37 -4.29 -18.74
C THR A 34 -28.34 -4.68 -19.81
N PHE A 35 -27.35 -5.52 -19.46
CA PHE A 35 -26.18 -5.80 -20.30
C PHE A 35 -26.01 -7.27 -20.69
N GLY A 36 -26.72 -8.20 -20.04
CA GLY A 36 -26.66 -9.64 -20.31
C GLY A 36 -27.11 -10.05 -21.72
N PRO A 37 -28.23 -9.53 -22.26
CA PRO A 37 -28.70 -9.90 -23.60
C PRO A 37 -27.72 -9.55 -24.73
N GLN A 38 -26.82 -8.58 -24.52
CA GLN A 38 -25.88 -8.09 -25.54
C GLN A 38 -24.57 -8.89 -25.59
N ASN A 39 -24.30 -9.74 -24.60
CA ASN A 39 -23.02 -10.44 -24.46
C ASN A 39 -23.12 -11.98 -24.52
N LEU A 40 -24.33 -12.54 -24.57
CA LEU A 40 -24.56 -13.99 -24.61
C LEU A 40 -23.99 -14.66 -25.89
N ASP A 41 -24.07 -13.98 -27.04
CA ASP A 41 -23.52 -14.50 -28.31
C ASP A 41 -21.99 -14.53 -28.35
N LEU A 42 -21.32 -13.70 -27.53
CA LEU A 42 -19.86 -13.66 -27.40
C LEU A 42 -19.36 -14.75 -26.44
N ILE A 43 -20.10 -15.00 -25.35
CA ILE A 43 -19.77 -16.02 -24.35
C ILE A 43 -19.90 -17.43 -24.96
N ASN A 44 -20.98 -17.70 -25.70
CA ASN A 44 -21.21 -19.02 -26.30
C ASN A 44 -20.21 -19.39 -27.42
N LYS A 45 -19.52 -18.41 -28.03
CA LYS A 45 -18.49 -18.67 -29.04
C LYS A 45 -17.11 -19.03 -28.46
N THR A 46 -16.89 -18.83 -27.17
CA THR A 46 -15.55 -18.95 -26.57
C THR A 46 -15.33 -20.30 -25.84
N ASN A 47 -16.39 -21.08 -25.64
CA ASN A 47 -16.32 -22.34 -24.88
C ASN A 47 -15.87 -23.57 -25.69
N ASP A 48 -15.73 -23.47 -27.02
CA ASP A 48 -15.45 -24.63 -27.90
C ASP A 48 -13.99 -24.79 -28.31
N THR A 49 -13.03 -24.18 -27.61
CA THR A 49 -11.61 -24.41 -27.95
C THR A 49 -10.74 -24.36 -26.70
N ILE A 50 -10.35 -25.55 -26.21
CA ILE A 50 -8.96 -26.02 -26.14
C ILE A 50 -8.91 -27.30 -25.26
N ILE A 51 -8.57 -28.42 -25.91
CA ILE A 51 -8.00 -29.61 -25.30
C ILE A 51 -6.48 -29.53 -25.55
N VAL A 52 -5.64 -29.92 -24.58
CA VAL A 52 -4.46 -30.83 -24.72
C VAL A 52 -3.71 -30.94 -23.37
N ALA A 53 -3.33 -32.17 -23.05
CA ALA A 53 -2.52 -32.63 -21.93
C ALA A 53 -1.02 -32.63 -22.26
N ASP A 54 -0.12 -32.51 -21.27
CA ASP A 54 0.77 -33.58 -20.79
C ASP A 54 1.85 -33.11 -19.78
N SER A 55 1.96 -33.90 -18.71
CA SER A 55 3.06 -34.32 -17.80
C SER A 55 4.28 -33.46 -17.38
N PRO A 56 4.87 -33.79 -16.19
CA PRO A 56 5.84 -32.97 -15.48
C PRO A 56 7.30 -33.37 -15.76
N GLU A 57 8.21 -32.39 -15.69
CA GLU A 57 9.65 -32.64 -15.49
C GLU A 57 10.09 -32.07 -14.13
N ASN A 58 10.65 -32.97 -13.33
CA ASN A 58 11.29 -32.70 -12.03
C ASN A 58 12.68 -32.13 -12.24
N ASP A 59 13.09 -31.24 -11.34
CA ASP A 59 14.49 -31.02 -10.95
C ASP A 59 14.55 -30.34 -9.56
N PRO A 60 15.69 -30.38 -8.85
CA PRO A 60 15.88 -31.30 -7.74
C PRO A 60 15.65 -30.69 -6.35
N VAL A 61 15.25 -31.59 -5.44
CA VAL A 61 15.04 -31.40 -4.00
C VAL A 61 16.32 -30.93 -3.30
N SER A 62 16.23 -29.82 -2.56
CA SER A 62 17.13 -29.51 -1.45
C SER A 62 16.34 -29.46 -0.14
N GLU A 63 16.69 -30.40 0.73
CA GLU A 63 16.42 -30.56 2.17
C GLU A 63 15.36 -29.64 2.83
N THR A 64 14.16 -30.20 2.96
CA THR A 64 13.13 -29.98 4.01
C THR A 64 12.63 -28.55 4.26
N GLN A 65 11.92 -27.98 3.29
CA GLN A 65 10.87 -26.96 3.56
C GLN A 65 9.57 -27.59 4.08
N GLU A 66 9.29 -28.86 3.78
CA GLU A 66 8.02 -29.54 4.12
C GLU A 66 7.74 -29.55 5.64
N ASN A 67 8.71 -29.90 6.49
CA ASN A 67 8.48 -30.04 7.94
C ASN A 67 8.18 -28.71 8.68
N VAL A 68 8.57 -27.55 8.11
CA VAL A 68 8.28 -26.24 8.70
C VAL A 68 6.90 -25.75 8.26
N ASP A 69 6.50 -26.05 7.02
CA ASP A 69 5.21 -25.64 6.47
C ASP A 69 4.06 -26.53 6.98
N ASP A 70 4.30 -27.82 7.22
CA ASP A 70 3.30 -28.74 7.78
C ASP A 70 2.91 -28.35 9.21
N ASN A 71 3.88 -28.03 10.07
CA ASN A 71 3.60 -27.55 11.43
C ASN A 71 2.92 -26.17 11.45
N LEU A 72 3.30 -25.28 10.52
CA LEU A 72 2.65 -23.98 10.37
C LEU A 72 1.18 -24.13 9.97
N THR A 73 0.89 -25.04 9.03
CA THR A 73 -0.47 -25.30 8.53
C THR A 73 -1.36 -25.84 9.66
N ILE A 74 -0.88 -26.83 10.41
CA ILE A 74 -1.58 -27.40 11.57
C ILE A 74 -1.83 -26.33 12.66
N ASP A 75 -0.84 -25.47 12.93
CA ASP A 75 -0.95 -24.41 13.93
C ASP A 75 -1.94 -23.30 13.55
N ILE A 76 -2.13 -23.05 12.24
CA ILE A 76 -3.06 -22.05 11.71
C ILE A 76 -4.49 -22.59 11.66
N GLU A 77 -4.69 -23.84 11.22
CA GLU A 77 -6.01 -24.45 11.03
C GLU A 77 -6.91 -24.32 12.26
N GLN A 78 -6.35 -24.52 13.46
CA GLN A 78 -7.10 -24.39 14.72
C GLN A 78 -7.63 -22.97 15.02
N PHE A 79 -7.09 -21.94 14.38
CA PHE A 79 -7.53 -20.55 14.50
C PHE A 79 -8.40 -20.10 13.32
N LEU A 80 -8.43 -20.88 12.24
CA LEU A 80 -9.29 -20.66 11.07
C LEU A 80 -10.59 -21.46 11.12
N ASP A 81 -10.70 -22.41 12.06
CA ASP A 81 -11.93 -23.14 12.32
C ASP A 81 -13.08 -22.17 12.65
N PRO A 82 -14.18 -22.16 11.86
CA PRO A 82 -15.30 -21.24 12.06
C PRO A 82 -16.03 -21.42 13.39
N ASP A 83 -15.89 -22.58 14.04
CA ASP A 83 -16.48 -22.85 15.35
C ASP A 83 -15.59 -22.34 16.51
N VAL A 84 -14.37 -21.88 16.20
CA VAL A 84 -13.44 -21.31 17.17
C VAL A 84 -13.51 -19.79 17.15
N ASP A 85 -13.94 -19.19 18.26
CA ASP A 85 -13.72 -17.76 18.47
C ASP A 85 -12.24 -17.51 18.79
N ILE A 86 -11.52 -16.91 17.83
CA ILE A 86 -10.10 -16.57 17.95
C ILE A 86 -9.80 -15.73 19.20
N LEU A 87 -10.76 -14.92 19.67
CA LEU A 87 -10.60 -14.09 20.86
C LEU A 87 -10.49 -14.93 22.13
N LEU A 88 -11.13 -16.11 22.17
CA LEU A 88 -11.06 -17.02 23.32
C LEU A 88 -9.72 -17.78 23.39
N LYS A 89 -8.95 -17.80 22.29
CA LYS A 89 -7.64 -18.46 22.20
C LYS A 89 -6.48 -17.47 22.04
N ILE A 90 -6.65 -16.23 22.47
CA ILE A 90 -5.66 -15.19 22.23
C ILE A 90 -4.32 -15.47 22.93
N ASP A 91 -4.34 -16.06 24.12
CA ASP A 91 -3.11 -16.40 24.86
C ASP A 91 -2.29 -17.49 24.12
N ASP A 92 -2.96 -18.52 23.61
CA ASP A 92 -2.34 -19.57 22.79
C ASP A 92 -1.77 -18.98 21.50
N LEU A 93 -2.51 -18.08 20.86
CA LEU A 93 -2.07 -17.39 19.66
C LEU A 93 -0.83 -16.53 19.93
N VAL A 94 -0.83 -15.77 21.03
CA VAL A 94 0.32 -14.96 21.46
C VAL A 94 1.56 -15.84 21.63
N GLU A 95 1.45 -16.98 22.32
CA GLU A 95 2.57 -17.89 22.51
C GLU A 95 3.09 -18.45 21.18
N LYS A 96 2.18 -18.89 20.30
CA LYS A 96 2.56 -19.44 18.98
C LYS A 96 3.18 -18.39 18.07
N CYS A 97 2.66 -17.16 18.04
CA CYS A 97 3.19 -16.07 17.21
C CYS A 97 4.55 -15.56 17.68
N LEU A 98 4.87 -15.66 18.98
CA LEU A 98 6.21 -15.35 19.49
C LEU A 98 7.27 -16.34 18.98
N LYS A 99 6.89 -17.62 18.78
CA LYS A 99 7.77 -18.65 18.21
C LYS A 99 7.79 -18.57 16.68
N THR A 100 6.64 -18.35 16.06
CA THR A 100 6.44 -18.37 14.61
C THR A 100 5.63 -17.17 14.12
N PRO A 101 6.28 -15.99 13.94
CA PRO A 101 5.62 -14.75 13.49
C PRO A 101 4.83 -14.85 12.18
N LYS A 102 5.22 -15.75 11.27
CA LYS A 102 4.58 -15.96 9.96
C LYS A 102 3.10 -16.36 10.07
N ILE A 103 2.68 -16.94 11.21
CA ILE A 103 1.28 -17.26 11.49
C ILE A 103 0.40 -16.01 11.31
N LEU A 104 0.86 -14.83 11.76
CA LEU A 104 0.08 -13.60 11.64
C LEU A 104 -0.10 -13.12 10.21
N VAL A 105 0.86 -13.38 9.31
CA VAL A 105 0.70 -13.08 7.89
C VAL A 105 -0.40 -13.95 7.31
N LYS A 106 -0.36 -15.26 7.60
CA LYS A 106 -1.39 -16.19 7.12
C LYS A 106 -2.77 -15.91 7.69
N LEU A 107 -2.88 -15.59 8.97
CA LEU A 107 -4.16 -15.17 9.56
C LEU A 107 -4.69 -13.89 8.89
N ALA A 108 -3.83 -12.89 8.63
CA ALA A 108 -4.25 -11.68 7.93
C ALA A 108 -4.69 -11.94 6.47
N GLU A 109 -4.11 -12.94 5.80
CA GLU A 109 -4.51 -13.36 4.45
C GLU A 109 -5.85 -14.11 4.45
N THR A 110 -6.10 -14.94 5.46
CA THR A 110 -7.16 -15.97 5.40
C THR A 110 -8.39 -15.69 6.26
N LEU A 111 -8.26 -14.94 7.37
CA LEU A 111 -9.39 -14.69 8.26
C LEU A 111 -10.50 -13.94 7.52
N PRO A 112 -11.78 -14.33 7.69
CA PRO A 112 -12.90 -13.54 7.19
C PRO A 112 -12.79 -12.09 7.69
N THR A 113 -13.11 -11.11 6.84
CA THR A 113 -12.95 -9.68 7.16
C THR A 113 -13.60 -9.32 8.50
N SER A 114 -14.83 -9.78 8.76
CA SER A 114 -15.53 -9.51 10.03
C SER A 114 -14.83 -10.08 11.27
N VAL A 115 -14.11 -11.20 11.14
CA VAL A 115 -13.34 -11.82 12.23
C VAL A 115 -12.02 -11.08 12.41
N ALA A 116 -11.33 -10.75 11.32
CA ALA A 116 -10.08 -9.99 11.36
C ALA A 116 -10.28 -8.59 11.97
N GLU A 117 -11.35 -7.87 11.60
CA GLU A 117 -11.66 -6.56 12.17
C GLU A 117 -11.95 -6.63 13.67
N LYS A 118 -12.73 -7.63 14.12
CA LYS A 118 -12.97 -7.88 15.56
C LYS A 118 -11.68 -8.18 16.29
N PHE A 119 -10.80 -9.00 15.70
CA PHE A 119 -9.50 -9.33 16.27
C PHE A 119 -8.59 -8.11 16.41
N ILE A 120 -8.52 -7.27 15.37
CA ILE A 120 -7.76 -6.02 15.39
C ILE A 120 -8.32 -5.07 16.46
N GLU A 121 -9.64 -4.86 16.52
CA GLU A 121 -10.26 -3.99 17.54
C GLU A 121 -9.98 -4.51 18.95
N HIS A 122 -10.06 -5.82 19.17
CA HIS A 122 -9.72 -6.42 20.46
C HIS A 122 -8.26 -6.10 20.85
N ILE A 123 -7.30 -6.29 19.95
CA ILE A 123 -5.88 -5.97 20.23
C ILE A 123 -5.66 -4.48 20.47
N ILE A 124 -6.30 -3.61 19.70
CA ILE A 124 -6.18 -2.15 19.87
C ILE A 124 -6.78 -1.71 21.19
N THR A 125 -7.89 -2.31 21.64
CA THR A 125 -8.60 -1.89 22.85
C THR A 125 -8.05 -2.53 24.13
N ALA A 126 -7.45 -3.71 24.06
CA ALA A 126 -6.86 -4.40 25.21
C ALA A 126 -5.84 -3.53 25.98
N GLU A 127 -5.93 -3.55 27.31
CA GLU A 127 -5.05 -2.77 28.20
C GLU A 127 -3.70 -3.46 28.44
N GLU A 128 -3.67 -4.80 28.49
CA GLU A 128 -2.48 -5.58 28.86
C GLU A 128 -2.15 -6.65 27.80
N LEU A 129 -1.47 -6.25 26.72
CA LEU A 129 -0.84 -7.19 25.79
C LEU A 129 0.68 -7.07 25.86
N LYS A 130 1.37 -8.21 25.77
CA LYS A 130 2.84 -8.27 25.79
C LYS A 130 3.42 -7.41 24.66
N THR A 131 4.37 -6.54 25.00
CA THR A 131 5.00 -5.62 24.03
C THR A 131 5.60 -6.35 22.83
N ASP A 132 6.25 -7.50 23.06
CA ASP A 132 6.86 -8.30 21.99
C ASP A 132 5.82 -8.82 21.00
N PHE A 133 4.66 -9.25 21.49
CA PHE A 133 3.55 -9.67 20.63
C PHE A 133 3.00 -8.49 19.82
N LEU A 134 2.77 -7.34 20.46
CA LEU A 134 2.29 -6.14 19.75
C LEU A 134 3.26 -5.74 18.64
N GLN A 135 4.57 -5.75 18.88
CA GLN A 135 5.55 -5.45 17.84
C GLN A 135 5.44 -6.40 16.64
N ILE A 136 5.31 -7.70 16.89
CA ILE A 136 5.14 -8.71 15.83
C ILE A 136 3.81 -8.49 15.10
N PHE A 137 2.73 -8.24 15.81
CA PHE A 137 1.40 -8.00 15.24
C PHE A 137 1.39 -6.79 14.30
N TYR A 138 1.91 -5.65 14.75
CA TYR A 138 1.99 -4.44 13.94
C TYR A 138 3.02 -4.52 12.81
N LYS A 139 4.00 -5.42 12.91
CA LYS A 139 4.98 -5.70 11.86
C LYS A 139 4.46 -6.63 10.77
N TYR A 140 3.66 -7.63 11.12
CA TYR A 140 3.26 -8.70 10.20
C TYR A 140 1.76 -8.70 9.86
N PHE A 141 0.88 -8.63 10.86
CA PHE A 141 -0.56 -8.73 10.61
C PHE A 141 -1.12 -7.49 9.93
N ILE A 142 -0.86 -6.30 10.51
CA ILE A 142 -1.49 -5.06 10.04
C ILE A 142 -1.11 -4.70 8.59
N PRO A 143 0.18 -4.71 8.18
CA PRO A 143 0.53 -4.42 6.79
C PRO A 143 -0.12 -5.39 5.80
N THR A 144 -0.11 -6.69 6.12
CA THR A 144 -0.75 -7.72 5.28
C THR A 144 -2.26 -7.53 5.18
N TYR A 145 -2.93 -7.20 6.28
CA TYR A 145 -4.35 -6.90 6.28
C TYR A 145 -4.69 -5.66 5.43
N ILE A 146 -3.90 -4.60 5.56
CA ILE A 146 -4.08 -3.36 4.78
C ILE A 146 -3.89 -3.63 3.28
N LYS A 147 -2.89 -4.45 2.92
CA LYS A 147 -2.67 -4.90 1.54
C LYS A 147 -3.89 -5.60 0.94
N ARG A 148 -4.56 -6.44 1.75
CA ARG A 148 -5.73 -7.21 1.32
C ARG A 148 -6.99 -6.37 1.18
N GLU A 149 -7.28 -5.50 2.15
CA GLU A 149 -8.59 -4.87 2.30
C GLU A 149 -8.66 -3.41 1.82
N ASN A 150 -7.56 -2.66 1.92
CA ASN A 150 -7.44 -1.25 1.49
C ASN A 150 -8.72 -0.41 1.74
N SER A 151 -9.21 -0.45 2.98
CA SER A 151 -10.55 0.04 3.31
C SER A 151 -10.51 1.24 4.27
N ARG A 152 -11.66 1.89 4.49
CA ARG A 152 -11.79 2.93 5.51
C ARG A 152 -11.46 2.41 6.92
N PHE A 153 -11.71 1.14 7.19
CA PHE A 153 -11.34 0.51 8.46
C PHE A 153 -9.81 0.52 8.64
N CYS A 154 -9.05 0.24 7.57
CA CYS A 154 -7.58 0.34 7.59
C CYS A 154 -7.08 1.73 7.98
N THR A 155 -7.71 2.80 7.49
CA THR A 155 -7.38 4.18 7.92
C THR A 155 -7.63 4.37 9.43
N ASN A 156 -8.73 3.85 9.95
CA ASN A 156 -9.04 3.91 11.38
C ASN A 156 -8.02 3.14 12.24
N ILE A 157 -7.52 1.99 11.76
CA ILE A 157 -6.44 1.24 12.42
C ILE A 157 -5.21 2.14 12.60
N LEU A 158 -4.78 2.81 11.52
CA LEU A 158 -3.60 3.68 11.57
C LEU A 158 -3.80 4.85 12.54
N LEU A 159 -4.98 5.49 12.52
CA LEU A 159 -5.31 6.59 13.44
C LEU A 159 -5.32 6.14 14.91
N LYS A 160 -5.98 5.03 15.22
CA LYS A 160 -6.02 4.48 16.59
C LYS A 160 -4.64 4.04 17.06
N THR A 161 -3.87 3.42 16.19
CA THR A 161 -2.48 2.99 16.48
C THR A 161 -1.58 4.19 16.68
N HIS A 162 -1.76 5.27 15.92
CA HIS A 162 -1.01 6.51 16.11
C HIS A 162 -1.25 7.09 17.51
N ALA A 163 -2.51 7.15 17.93
CA ALA A 163 -2.91 7.70 19.22
C ALA A 163 -2.43 6.84 20.40
N LYS A 164 -2.56 5.50 20.30
CA LYS A 164 -2.24 4.58 21.40
C LYS A 164 -0.76 4.14 21.42
N TYR A 165 -0.18 3.85 20.25
CA TYR A 165 1.13 3.25 20.10
C TYR A 165 1.95 3.92 18.97
N PRO A 166 2.35 5.21 19.12
CA PRO A 166 3.01 5.97 18.05
C PRO A 166 4.32 5.34 17.56
N HIS A 167 5.03 4.59 18.41
CA HIS A 167 6.24 3.87 18.03
C HIS A 167 5.95 2.64 17.14
N LEU A 168 4.84 1.92 17.39
CA LEU A 168 4.42 0.78 16.58
C LEU A 168 3.88 1.25 15.22
N LEU A 169 3.20 2.40 15.18
CA LEU A 169 2.80 3.02 13.92
C LEU A 169 4.01 3.22 13.00
N LYS A 170 5.14 3.73 13.51
CA LYS A 170 6.34 3.95 12.69
C LYS A 170 6.84 2.65 12.07
N ILE A 171 6.80 1.53 12.80
CA ILE A 171 7.17 0.20 12.28
C ILE A 171 6.22 -0.20 11.15
N THR A 172 4.91 -0.15 11.41
CA THR A 172 3.86 -0.49 10.43
C THR A 172 3.97 0.38 9.18
N LEU A 173 4.10 1.70 9.36
CA LEU A 173 4.17 2.68 8.28
C LEU A 173 5.39 2.47 7.41
N LYS A 174 6.57 2.16 7.99
CA LYS A 174 7.77 1.84 7.21
C LYS A 174 7.57 0.64 6.28
N ILE A 175 6.87 -0.38 6.75
CA ILE A 175 6.62 -1.60 5.98
C ILE A 175 5.64 -1.28 4.85
N ILE A 176 4.56 -0.57 5.17
CA ILE A 176 3.56 -0.17 4.18
C ILE A 176 4.17 0.68 3.07
N LEU A 177 4.95 1.72 3.43
CA LEU A 177 5.56 2.61 2.43
C LEU A 177 6.60 1.89 1.56
N LYS A 178 7.17 0.78 2.01
CA LYS A 178 8.15 0.00 1.24
C LYS A 178 7.51 -1.06 0.34
N ASP A 179 6.26 -1.44 0.58
CA ASP A 179 5.54 -2.41 -0.25
C ASP A 179 4.73 -1.67 -1.32
N VAL A 180 5.22 -1.69 -2.56
CA VAL A 180 4.59 -1.01 -3.70
C VAL A 180 3.27 -1.66 -4.13
N GLU A 181 2.99 -2.88 -3.67
CA GLU A 181 1.70 -3.55 -3.91
C GLU A 181 0.60 -3.02 -2.98
N ILE A 182 0.94 -2.31 -1.90
CA ILE A 182 -0.04 -1.68 -1.03
C ILE A 182 -0.45 -0.33 -1.63
N GLU A 183 -1.73 -0.21 -1.98
CA GLU A 183 -2.27 1.06 -2.46
C GLU A 183 -2.17 2.18 -1.43
N ASN A 184 -1.90 3.38 -1.93
CA ASN A 184 -1.64 4.54 -1.09
C ASN A 184 -2.89 5.26 -0.56
N ASN A 185 -4.10 4.76 -0.86
CA ASN A 185 -5.35 5.41 -0.44
C ASN A 185 -5.44 5.49 1.09
N VAL A 186 -5.18 4.39 1.79
CA VAL A 186 -5.20 4.33 3.26
C VAL A 186 -4.18 5.30 3.88
N ILE A 187 -2.96 5.38 3.32
CA ILE A 187 -1.92 6.29 3.82
C ILE A 187 -2.31 7.75 3.56
N ASN A 188 -2.81 8.05 2.37
CA ASN A 188 -3.23 9.39 2.01
C ASN A 188 -4.40 9.88 2.88
N ASP A 189 -5.38 9.01 3.14
CA ASP A 189 -6.50 9.31 4.03
C ASP A 189 -6.01 9.48 5.47
N PHE A 190 -5.08 8.65 5.94
CA PHE A 190 -4.46 8.80 7.24
C PHE A 190 -3.77 10.17 7.40
N PHE A 191 -2.97 10.59 6.40
CA PHE A 191 -2.33 11.92 6.42
C PHE A 191 -3.33 13.07 6.34
N THR A 192 -4.42 12.92 5.58
CA THR A 192 -5.47 13.95 5.49
C THR A 192 -6.19 14.16 6.83
N ASN A 193 -6.26 13.12 7.67
CA ASN A 193 -6.87 13.18 9.00
C ASN A 193 -5.88 13.49 10.12
N SER A 194 -4.58 13.67 9.82
CA SER A 194 -3.55 14.01 10.82
C SER A 194 -3.36 15.53 10.91
N ASN A 195 -3.02 16.04 12.10
CA ASN A 195 -2.76 17.47 12.27
C ASN A 195 -1.35 17.88 11.79
N SER A 196 -1.10 19.18 11.70
CA SER A 196 0.16 19.71 11.12
C SER A 196 1.41 19.23 11.87
N ASP A 197 1.38 19.24 13.20
CA ASP A 197 2.53 18.85 14.04
C ASP A 197 2.83 17.36 13.92
N GLU A 198 1.78 16.54 13.85
CA GLU A 198 1.89 15.10 13.59
C GLU A 198 2.49 14.83 12.21
N LEU A 199 1.99 15.51 11.18
CA LEU A 199 2.49 15.38 9.82
C LEU A 199 3.97 15.79 9.71
N THR A 200 4.40 16.80 10.46
CA THR A 200 5.83 17.17 10.56
C THR A 200 6.66 16.01 11.12
N LYS A 201 6.27 15.43 12.26
CA LYS A 201 6.98 14.30 12.88
C LYS A 201 6.99 13.05 11.98
N LEU A 202 5.89 12.80 11.28
CA LEU A 202 5.77 11.68 10.34
C LEU A 202 6.66 11.88 9.11
N LEU A 203 6.72 13.09 8.55
CA LEU A 203 7.61 13.39 7.42
C LEU A 203 9.08 13.33 7.80
N GLU A 204 9.45 13.80 8.98
CA GLU A 204 10.82 13.63 9.50
C GLU A 204 11.18 12.14 9.59
N PHE A 205 10.28 11.33 10.15
CA PHE A 205 10.48 9.88 10.15
C PHE A 205 10.60 9.28 8.74
N ILE A 206 9.72 9.68 7.80
CA ILE A 206 9.75 9.21 6.40
C ILE A 206 11.06 9.63 5.72
N SER A 207 11.63 10.78 6.08
CA SER A 207 12.91 11.25 5.53
C SER A 207 14.09 10.36 5.91
N ASP A 208 13.99 9.65 7.04
CA ASP A 208 15.00 8.68 7.48
C ASP A 208 14.79 7.27 6.88
N VAL A 209 13.71 7.06 6.10
CA VAL A 209 13.44 5.79 5.44
C VAL A 209 14.14 5.77 4.08
N ASP A 210 15.07 4.83 3.93
CA ASP A 210 15.73 4.56 2.66
C ASP A 210 14.76 3.88 1.67
N PHE A 211 14.31 4.64 0.66
CA PHE A 211 13.40 4.18 -0.39
C PHE A 211 14.12 4.00 -1.73
N SER A 212 13.69 3.00 -2.49
CA SER A 212 14.05 2.87 -3.90
C SER A 212 13.36 3.95 -4.75
N PRO A 213 13.85 4.22 -5.97
CA PRO A 213 13.17 5.08 -6.96
C PRO A 213 11.68 4.75 -7.16
N GLU A 214 11.37 3.46 -7.24
CA GLU A 214 10.01 2.95 -7.43
C GLU A 214 9.14 3.24 -6.22
N GLN A 215 9.63 2.95 -5.01
CA GLN A 215 8.93 3.25 -3.77
C GLN A 215 8.69 4.75 -3.60
N TYR A 216 9.66 5.61 -3.94
CA TYR A 216 9.43 7.05 -3.93
C TYR A 216 8.31 7.45 -4.88
N THR A 217 8.36 6.96 -6.13
CA THR A 217 7.36 7.26 -7.16
C THR A 217 5.96 6.85 -6.72
N HIS A 218 5.84 5.63 -6.18
CA HIS A 218 4.61 5.10 -5.62
C HIS A 218 4.03 6.05 -4.56
N ASN A 219 4.86 6.47 -3.61
CA ASN A 219 4.46 7.27 -2.45
C ASN A 219 4.37 8.79 -2.71
N LEU A 220 4.67 9.28 -3.91
CA LEU A 220 4.73 10.72 -4.23
C LEU A 220 3.45 11.47 -3.83
N PHE A 221 2.29 10.88 -4.09
CA PHE A 221 1.01 11.52 -3.78
C PHE A 221 0.83 11.68 -2.26
N SER A 222 1.05 10.61 -1.49
CA SER A 222 0.96 10.62 -0.03
C SER A 222 1.97 11.58 0.60
N ILE A 223 3.23 11.56 0.14
CA ILE A 223 4.29 12.47 0.59
C ILE A 223 3.89 13.92 0.30
N TYR A 224 3.37 14.21 -0.89
CA TYR A 224 2.86 15.53 -1.25
C TYR A 224 1.70 15.97 -0.34
N THR A 225 0.73 15.09 -0.07
CA THR A 225 -0.40 15.38 0.81
C THR A 225 0.06 15.76 2.21
N ALA A 226 0.96 14.97 2.81
CA ALA A 226 1.55 15.30 4.09
C ALA A 226 2.34 16.61 4.03
N TYR A 227 3.16 16.78 2.98
CA TYR A 227 4.01 17.94 2.81
C TYR A 227 3.20 19.21 2.71
N LYS A 228 2.06 19.23 2.04
CA LYS A 228 1.23 20.44 1.90
C LYS A 228 0.80 21.00 3.26
N SER A 229 0.47 20.13 4.21
CA SER A 229 -0.19 20.51 5.47
C SER A 229 0.75 20.54 6.69
N CYS A 230 1.99 20.04 6.59
CA CYS A 230 2.94 20.05 7.70
C CYS A 230 3.58 21.43 7.96
N THR A 231 4.18 21.59 9.14
CA THR A 231 5.12 22.69 9.42
C THR A 231 6.44 22.43 8.69
N LYS A 232 6.92 23.45 7.96
CA LYS A 232 8.07 23.36 7.05
C LYS A 232 9.38 23.59 7.81
N THR A 233 9.90 22.55 8.43
CA THR A 233 11.22 22.57 9.07
C THR A 233 12.34 22.54 8.02
N GLU A 234 13.56 22.92 8.39
CA GLU A 234 14.72 22.83 7.50
C GLU A 234 15.01 21.39 7.06
N ASN A 235 14.87 20.43 7.96
CA ASN A 235 15.05 19.01 7.65
C ASN A 235 14.05 18.54 6.59
N ILE A 236 12.77 18.93 6.71
CA ILE A 236 11.75 18.58 5.72
C ILE A 236 12.04 19.25 4.38
N GLN A 237 12.48 20.52 4.35
CA GLN A 237 12.86 21.16 3.08
C GLN A 237 14.03 20.43 2.41
N ASN A 238 15.07 20.10 3.16
CA ASN A 238 16.23 19.38 2.63
C ASN A 238 15.86 17.99 2.13
N TYR A 239 14.96 17.30 2.84
CA TYR A 239 14.40 16.03 2.40
C TYR A 239 13.63 16.17 1.08
N MET A 240 12.72 17.14 0.98
CA MET A 240 11.95 17.37 -0.26
C MET A 240 12.86 17.73 -1.44
N PHE A 241 13.90 18.54 -1.22
CA PHE A 241 14.88 18.83 -2.25
C PHE A 241 15.64 17.59 -2.72
N THR A 242 16.07 16.74 -1.79
CA THR A 242 16.75 15.46 -2.08
C THR A 242 15.83 14.52 -2.85
N LEU A 243 14.57 14.41 -2.43
CA LEU A 243 13.53 13.63 -3.09
C LEU A 243 13.31 14.11 -4.52
N LEU A 244 13.16 15.43 -4.73
CA LEU A 244 12.97 16.00 -6.05
C LEU A 244 14.15 15.71 -6.97
N LYS A 245 15.38 15.87 -6.48
CA LYS A 245 16.60 15.55 -7.22
C LYS A 245 16.64 14.07 -7.63
N HIS A 246 16.31 13.18 -6.69
CA HIS A 246 16.32 11.74 -6.96
C HIS A 246 15.24 11.36 -7.98
N CYS A 247 14.00 11.80 -7.77
CA CYS A 247 12.84 11.51 -8.61
C CYS A 247 12.88 12.07 -10.02
N ASN A 248 13.69 13.10 -10.28
CA ASN A 248 13.68 13.79 -11.57
C ASN A 248 13.95 12.88 -12.78
N ASN A 249 14.78 11.85 -12.61
CA ASN A 249 15.15 10.96 -13.70
C ASN A 249 14.02 10.01 -14.13
N PHE A 250 13.08 9.70 -13.24
CA PHE A 250 12.04 8.69 -13.47
C PHE A 250 10.60 9.21 -13.35
N SER A 251 10.38 10.33 -12.64
CA SER A 251 9.06 10.92 -12.40
C SER A 251 8.81 12.23 -13.18
N SER A 252 9.65 12.55 -14.17
CA SER A 252 9.56 13.80 -14.96
C SER A 252 8.19 14.04 -15.65
N SER A 253 7.42 12.98 -15.91
CA SER A 253 6.07 13.05 -16.50
C SER A 253 4.94 12.88 -15.47
N ASP A 254 5.27 12.69 -14.19
CA ASP A 254 4.29 12.47 -13.13
C ASP A 254 3.70 13.81 -12.64
N LYS A 255 2.36 13.88 -12.58
CA LYS A 255 1.66 15.11 -12.16
C LYS A 255 1.86 15.42 -10.68
N ASN A 256 1.95 14.42 -9.82
CA ASN A 256 2.17 14.59 -8.38
C ASN A 256 3.61 15.00 -8.08
N TYR A 257 4.60 14.52 -8.85
CA TYR A 257 5.95 15.08 -8.84
C TYR A 257 5.94 16.59 -9.18
N GLY A 258 5.21 16.97 -10.22
CA GLY A 258 5.03 18.38 -10.59
C GLY A 258 4.37 19.23 -9.50
N LYS A 259 3.34 18.70 -8.83
CA LYS A 259 2.69 19.37 -7.69
C LYS A 259 3.63 19.53 -6.49
N LEU A 260 4.40 18.49 -6.18
CA LEU A 260 5.38 18.51 -5.10
C LEU A 260 6.46 19.56 -5.35
N MET A 261 7.01 19.57 -6.57
CA MET A 261 8.00 20.55 -7.01
C MET A 261 7.45 21.98 -6.91
N LEU A 262 6.21 22.20 -7.34
CA LEU A 262 5.56 23.51 -7.23
C LEU A 262 5.42 23.95 -5.77
N ALA A 263 4.93 23.08 -4.89
CA ALA A 263 4.76 23.37 -3.47
C ALA A 263 6.10 23.63 -2.76
N PHE A 264 7.16 22.90 -3.14
CA PHE A 264 8.51 23.14 -2.67
C PHE A 264 9.00 24.54 -3.04
N LEU A 265 8.90 24.92 -4.32
CA LEU A 265 9.35 26.23 -4.81
C LEU A 265 8.58 27.40 -4.16
N GLN A 266 7.27 27.23 -3.93
CA GLN A 266 6.45 28.24 -3.23
C GLN A 266 6.96 28.50 -1.81
N GLN A 267 7.36 27.44 -1.10
CA GLN A 267 7.91 27.56 0.23
C GLN A 267 9.29 28.24 0.21
N GLU A 268 10.15 27.86 -0.73
CA GLU A 268 11.49 28.44 -0.87
C GLU A 268 11.48 29.93 -1.21
N LYS A 269 10.52 30.36 -2.03
CA LYS A 269 10.26 31.78 -2.27
C LYS A 269 10.02 32.56 -0.96
N GLY A 270 9.33 31.95 0.01
CA GLY A 270 9.06 32.55 1.32
C GLY A 270 10.27 32.55 2.26
N LEU A 271 11.14 31.55 2.18
CA LEU A 271 12.26 31.36 3.10
C LEU A 271 13.55 32.11 2.69
N LYS A 272 13.70 32.52 1.42
CA LYS A 272 14.88 33.22 0.89
C LYS A 272 16.22 32.53 1.18
N LYS A 273 16.24 31.19 1.23
CA LYS A 273 17.46 30.42 1.49
C LYS A 273 18.43 30.43 0.30
N ASN A 274 19.70 30.19 0.57
CA ASN A 274 20.73 29.93 -0.44
C ASN A 274 20.59 28.51 -0.99
N ILE A 275 19.50 28.23 -1.70
CA ILE A 275 19.39 27.02 -2.51
C ILE A 275 20.10 27.21 -3.84
N ASP A 276 20.67 26.13 -4.36
CA ASP A 276 21.23 26.02 -5.69
C ASP A 276 20.14 26.20 -6.75
N VAL A 277 19.99 27.45 -7.19
CA VAL A 277 18.96 27.86 -8.15
C VAL A 277 19.21 27.26 -9.53
N LEU A 278 20.48 27.02 -9.90
CA LEU A 278 20.83 26.42 -11.19
C LEU A 278 20.37 24.96 -11.22
N LEU A 279 20.62 24.22 -10.14
CA LEU A 279 20.14 22.85 -10.01
C LEU A 279 18.61 22.80 -10.05
N LEU A 280 17.90 23.69 -9.34
CA LEU A 280 16.43 23.73 -9.38
C LEU A 280 15.89 24.02 -10.79
N GLU A 281 16.53 24.92 -11.54
CA GLU A 281 16.16 25.22 -12.92
C GLU A 281 16.33 23.98 -13.81
N GLU A 282 17.41 23.23 -13.67
CA GLU A 282 17.63 21.97 -14.38
C GLU A 282 16.53 20.93 -14.07
N LEU A 283 16.12 20.82 -12.80
CA LEU A 283 15.03 19.93 -12.40
C LEU A 283 13.70 20.34 -13.06
N VAL A 284 13.36 21.63 -13.02
CA VAL A 284 12.12 22.14 -13.61
C VAL A 284 12.11 22.04 -15.13
N GLU A 285 13.24 22.33 -15.79
CA GLU A 285 13.35 22.27 -17.25
C GLU A 285 13.12 20.86 -17.79
N ARG A 286 13.57 19.84 -17.06
CA ARG A 286 13.37 18.42 -17.42
C ARG A 286 11.93 17.93 -17.22
N HIS A 287 11.12 18.64 -16.43
CA HIS A 287 9.76 18.24 -16.13
C HIS A 287 8.82 18.42 -17.35
N LYS A 288 7.95 17.45 -17.59
CA LYS A 288 7.18 17.35 -18.85
C LYS A 288 5.68 17.61 -18.70
N THR A 289 5.22 17.94 -17.50
CA THR A 289 3.78 18.16 -17.24
C THR A 289 3.40 19.66 -17.27
N PRO A 290 2.10 20.00 -17.26
CA PRO A 290 1.63 21.39 -17.18
C PRO A 290 2.16 22.19 -15.99
N PHE A 291 2.70 21.53 -14.95
CA PHE A 291 3.31 22.19 -13.79
C PHE A 291 4.67 22.85 -14.10
N LYS A 292 5.31 22.57 -15.24
CA LYS A 292 6.59 23.19 -15.63
C LYS A 292 6.49 24.73 -15.67
N ARG A 293 5.49 25.27 -16.35
CA ARG A 293 5.32 26.74 -16.49
C ARG A 293 5.13 27.44 -15.14
N PRO A 294 4.20 27.00 -14.25
CA PRO A 294 4.10 27.54 -12.89
C PRO A 294 5.41 27.48 -12.10
N CYS A 295 6.16 26.38 -12.19
CA CYS A 295 7.43 26.23 -11.48
C CYS A 295 8.49 27.22 -11.99
N LEU A 296 8.62 27.38 -13.31
CA LEU A 296 9.53 28.37 -13.91
C LEU A 296 9.18 29.81 -13.50
N SER A 297 7.89 30.14 -13.41
CA SER A 297 7.45 31.47 -12.95
C SER A 297 7.97 31.77 -11.54
N ILE A 298 7.80 30.84 -10.60
CA ILE A 298 8.26 31.03 -9.22
C ILE A 298 9.79 31.06 -9.15
N LEU A 299 10.49 30.25 -9.93
CA LEU A 299 11.95 30.30 -9.99
C LEU A 299 12.46 31.67 -10.46
N ASN A 300 11.83 32.27 -11.47
CA ASN A 300 12.20 33.61 -11.92
C ASN A 300 11.98 34.66 -10.83
N GLU A 301 10.91 34.53 -10.04
CA GLU A 301 10.67 35.40 -8.89
C GLU A 301 11.69 35.20 -7.77
N ILE A 302 12.13 33.96 -7.51
CA ILE A 302 13.20 33.68 -6.55
C ILE A 302 14.52 34.31 -7.01
N LYS A 303 14.84 34.21 -8.32
CA LYS A 303 16.03 34.81 -8.93
C LYS A 303 16.02 36.34 -8.85
N GLY A 304 14.88 36.97 -9.14
CA GLY A 304 14.75 38.44 -9.13
C GLY A 304 14.74 39.06 -7.73
N ASN A 305 14.60 38.26 -6.68
CA ASN A 305 14.60 38.71 -5.28
C ASN A 305 15.94 38.48 -4.54
N LYS A 306 16.97 37.96 -5.24
CA LYS A 306 18.35 37.87 -4.75
C LYS A 306 19.17 39.03 -5.32
#